data_AF-A0AAQ3JWX9-F1
#
_entry.id   AF-A0AAQ3JWX9-F1
#
_cell.length_a   1.000
_cell.length_b   1.000
_cell.length_c   1.000
_cell.angle_alpha   90.00
_cell.angle_beta   90.00
_cell.angle_gamma   90.00
#
_symmetry.space_group_name_H-M   'P 1'
#
loop_
_entity.id
_entity.type
_entity.pdbx_description
1 polymer ?
#
loop_
_entity_poly.entity_id
_entity_poly.type
_entity_poly.pdbx_seq_one_letter_code
_entity_poly.pdbx_strand_id
1 'polypeptide(L)'
;MGLSTRTKKQNLFANKVFEVFDVNCNGVIEFAQFIRSLSVFHPDALEVEKIKFAFRLYDLRQTGYIECEELKDMVLALFNESDLFLSDDIVETMVDKTFAQADLKEDGMIDLDELKEFIKQCPFLMRNMTLPCLK
;
A
#
# COMPACT_ATOMS: atom_id res chain seq x y z
N MET A 1 15.42 -23.59 -26.97
CA MET A 1 14.84 -24.16 -25.73
C MET A 1 14.15 -23.03 -24.98
N GLY A 2 12.82 -22.98 -25.05
CA GLY A 2 12.01 -21.97 -24.38
C GLY A 2 11.98 -22.23 -22.88
N LEU A 3 12.29 -21.20 -22.08
CA LEU A 3 12.16 -21.29 -20.63
C LEU A 3 10.68 -21.30 -20.29
N SER A 4 10.24 -22.48 -19.84
CA SER A 4 8.90 -22.77 -19.35
C SER A 4 8.50 -21.77 -18.26
N THR A 5 7.29 -21.24 -18.37
CA THR A 5 6.66 -20.28 -17.47
C THR A 5 6.57 -20.86 -16.06
N ARG A 6 7.55 -20.52 -15.22
CA ARG A 6 7.38 -20.61 -13.77
C ARG A 6 6.42 -19.49 -13.41
N THR A 7 5.17 -19.82 -13.11
CA THR A 7 4.17 -18.86 -12.60
C THR A 7 4.75 -18.26 -11.31
N LYS A 8 5.42 -17.11 -11.42
CA LYS A 8 5.88 -16.35 -10.25
C LYS A 8 4.62 -15.98 -9.49
N LYS A 9 4.50 -16.42 -8.23
CA LYS A 9 3.55 -15.86 -7.28
C LYS A 9 3.76 -14.34 -7.32
N GLN A 10 2.81 -13.61 -7.91
CA GLN A 10 2.94 -12.16 -8.03
C GLN A 10 2.81 -11.59 -6.62
N ASN A 11 3.83 -10.87 -6.16
CA ASN A 11 3.79 -10.19 -4.87
C ASN A 11 3.06 -8.86 -5.10
N LEU A 12 1.87 -8.73 -4.51
CA LEU A 12 1.00 -7.55 -4.68
C LEU A 12 1.76 -6.28 -4.31
N PHE A 13 2.49 -6.28 -3.19
CA PHE A 13 3.24 -5.13 -2.72
C PHE A 13 4.40 -4.77 -3.66
N ALA A 14 5.15 -5.75 -4.18
CA ALA A 14 6.24 -5.51 -5.11
C ALA A 14 5.73 -4.90 -6.42
N ASN A 15 4.59 -5.39 -6.93
CA ASN A 15 3.93 -4.82 -8.10
C ASN A 15 3.48 -3.38 -7.83
N LYS A 16 2.85 -3.11 -6.67
CA LYS A 16 2.39 -1.76 -6.32
C LYS A 16 3.55 -0.79 -6.09
N VAL A 17 4.62 -1.21 -5.43
CA VAL A 17 5.83 -0.41 -5.29
C VAL A 17 6.41 -0.10 -6.66
N PHE A 18 6.44 -1.07 -7.59
CA PHE A 18 6.90 -0.83 -8.95
C PHE A 18 6.03 0.20 -9.67
N GLU A 19 4.70 0.04 -9.65
CA GLU A 19 3.74 0.97 -10.27
C GLU A 19 3.88 2.40 -9.71
N VAL A 20 4.04 2.55 -8.39
CA VAL A 20 4.22 3.87 -7.78
C VAL A 20 5.60 4.47 -8.10
N PHE A 21 6.62 3.65 -8.34
CA PHE A 21 7.95 4.11 -8.75
C PHE A 21 8.01 4.48 -10.23
N ASP A 22 7.27 3.78 -11.10
CA ASP A 22 7.19 4.00 -12.54
C ASP A 22 6.23 5.15 -12.90
N VAL A 23 6.64 6.38 -12.59
CA VAL A 23 5.81 7.60 -12.74
C VAL A 23 5.33 7.85 -14.18
N ASN A 24 6.08 7.39 -15.19
CA ASN A 24 5.72 7.57 -16.60
C ASN A 24 5.04 6.32 -17.22
N CYS A 25 4.79 5.29 -16.41
CA CYS A 25 4.10 4.05 -16.79
C CYS A 25 4.68 3.38 -18.04
N ASN A 26 6.01 3.44 -18.22
CA ASN A 26 6.67 2.87 -19.40
C ASN A 26 7.17 1.44 -19.16
N GLY A 27 6.93 0.88 -17.97
CA GLY A 27 7.33 -0.47 -17.57
C GLY A 27 8.79 -0.56 -17.10
N VAL A 28 9.50 0.55 -16.92
CA VAL A 28 10.87 0.60 -16.41
C VAL A 28 11.05 1.73 -15.40
N ILE A 29 11.76 1.46 -14.30
CA ILE A 29 12.10 2.51 -13.34
C ILE A 29 13.46 3.12 -13.74
N GLU A 30 13.42 4.33 -14.27
CA GLU A 30 14.61 5.11 -14.57
C GLU A 30 15.32 5.55 -13.27
N PHE A 31 16.63 5.77 -13.33
CA PHE A 31 17.40 6.14 -12.13
C PHE A 31 16.85 7.38 -11.43
N ALA A 32 16.40 8.39 -12.18
CA ALA A 32 15.79 9.59 -11.62
C ALA A 32 14.47 9.29 -10.88
N GLN A 33 13.63 8.39 -11.43
CA GLN A 33 12.40 7.94 -10.79
C GLN A 33 12.69 7.14 -9.51
N PHE A 34 13.70 6.28 -9.56
CA PHE A 34 14.15 5.51 -8.40
C PHE A 34 14.58 6.44 -7.25
N ILE A 35 15.47 7.40 -7.51
CA ILE A 35 15.95 8.34 -6.48
C ILE A 35 14.80 9.19 -5.92
N ARG A 36 13.91 9.68 -6.79
CA ARG A 36 12.74 10.46 -6.38
C ARG A 36 11.83 9.66 -5.45
N SER A 37 11.47 8.44 -5.82
CA SER A 37 10.59 7.59 -5.03
C SER A 37 11.25 7.13 -3.73
N LEU A 38 12.54 6.78 -3.77
CA LEU A 38 13.32 6.40 -2.59
C LEU A 38 13.45 7.54 -1.58
N SER A 39 13.51 8.80 -2.04
CA SER A 39 13.60 9.97 -1.16
C SER A 39 12.44 10.09 -0.17
N VAL A 40 11.25 9.58 -0.54
CA VAL A 40 10.07 9.57 0.35
C VAL A 40 10.30 8.68 1.58
N PHE A 41 11.12 7.65 1.46
CA PHE A 41 11.46 6.74 2.56
C PHE A 41 12.55 7.30 3.49
N HIS A 42 13.15 8.43 3.16
CA HIS A 42 14.16 9.07 4.03
C HIS A 42 13.54 9.43 5.40
N PRO A 43 14.26 9.26 6.52
CA PRO A 43 13.74 9.60 7.86
C PRO A 43 13.25 11.04 7.99
N ASP A 44 13.95 11.98 7.35
CA ASP A 44 13.63 13.41 7.39
C ASP A 44 12.65 13.86 6.29
N ALA A 45 12.11 12.93 5.49
CA ALA A 45 11.09 13.27 4.51
C ALA A 45 9.80 13.72 5.20
N LEU A 46 9.11 14.70 4.59
CA LEU A 46 7.86 15.23 5.13
C LEU A 46 6.81 14.13 5.27
N GLU A 47 6.17 14.07 6.43
CA GLU A 47 5.14 13.08 6.74
C GLU A 47 3.99 13.09 5.70
N VAL A 48 3.60 14.29 5.24
CA VAL A 48 2.56 14.44 4.20
C VAL A 48 2.93 13.74 2.88
N GLU A 49 4.21 13.73 2.50
CA GLU A 49 4.65 13.06 1.28
C GLU A 49 4.68 11.54 1.46
N LYS A 50 5.03 11.07 2.66
CA LYS A 50 4.92 9.66 3.02
C LYS A 50 3.47 9.18 2.99
N ILE A 51 2.52 9.96 3.54
CA ILE A 51 1.10 9.64 3.56
C ILE A 51 0.55 9.56 2.13
N LYS A 52 0.83 10.56 1.29
CA LYS A 52 0.43 10.53 -0.13
C LYS A 52 0.98 9.31 -0.87
N PHE A 53 2.21 8.91 -0.55
CA PHE A 53 2.81 7.73 -1.16
C PHE A 53 2.15 6.44 -0.67
N ALA A 54 1.89 6.33 0.63
CA ALA A 54 1.16 5.20 1.22
C ALA A 54 -0.26 5.09 0.62
N PHE A 55 -0.96 6.22 0.46
CA PHE A 55 -2.26 6.26 -0.21
C PHE A 55 -2.21 5.66 -1.61
N ARG A 56 -1.24 6.09 -2.44
CA ARG A 56 -1.05 5.52 -3.79
C ARG A 56 -0.66 4.04 -3.80
N LEU A 57 -0.03 3.53 -2.74
CA LEU A 57 0.26 2.10 -2.62
C LEU A 57 -1.00 1.29 -2.30
N TYR A 58 -1.96 1.89 -1.60
CA TYR A 58 -3.16 1.23 -1.09
C TYR A 58 -4.36 1.33 -2.04
N ASP A 59 -4.45 2.41 -2.83
CA ASP A 59 -5.37 2.55 -3.96
C ASP A 59 -4.91 1.66 -5.12
N LEU A 60 -5.30 0.38 -5.08
CA LEU A 60 -4.83 -0.64 -6.01
C LEU A 60 -5.35 -0.41 -7.43
N ARG A 61 -6.56 0.15 -7.58
CA ARG A 61 -7.24 0.38 -8.85
C ARG A 61 -7.05 1.80 -9.38
N GLN A 62 -6.35 2.67 -8.64
CA GLN A 62 -6.11 4.07 -8.98
C GLN A 62 -7.41 4.87 -9.15
N THR A 63 -8.40 4.58 -8.30
CA THR A 63 -9.71 5.26 -8.31
C THR A 63 -9.63 6.66 -7.68
N GLY A 64 -8.56 6.94 -6.94
CA GLY A 64 -8.43 8.11 -6.08
C GLY A 64 -8.99 7.90 -4.67
N TYR A 65 -9.42 6.69 -4.34
CA TYR A 65 -9.98 6.27 -3.06
C TYR A 65 -9.46 4.88 -2.71
N ILE A 66 -9.46 4.52 -1.43
CA ILE A 66 -9.22 3.14 -1.00
C ILE A 66 -10.59 2.50 -0.74
N GLU A 67 -10.96 1.55 -1.60
CA GLU A 67 -12.22 0.81 -1.52
C GLU A 67 -12.09 -0.38 -0.55
N CYS A 68 -13.20 -0.85 0.01
CA CYS A 68 -13.21 -1.93 1.00
C CYS A 68 -12.58 -3.22 0.46
N GLU A 69 -12.84 -3.55 -0.81
CA GLU A 69 -12.24 -4.70 -1.48
C GLU A 69 -10.71 -4.56 -1.62
N GLU A 70 -10.20 -3.35 -1.80
CA GLU A 70 -8.74 -3.11 -1.87
C GLU A 70 -8.09 -3.36 -0.53
N LEU A 71 -8.70 -2.85 0.55
CA LEU A 71 -8.23 -3.12 1.90
C LEU A 71 -8.23 -4.63 2.19
N LYS A 72 -9.26 -5.38 1.75
CA LYS A 72 -9.33 -6.84 1.87
C LYS A 72 -8.19 -7.52 1.12
N ASP A 73 -7.96 -7.15 -0.14
CA ASP A 73 -6.89 -7.70 -0.97
C ASP A 73 -5.50 -7.47 -0.33
N MET A 74 -5.29 -6.30 0.26
CA MET A 74 -4.07 -5.96 0.97
C MET A 74 -3.84 -6.80 2.22
N VAL A 75 -4.88 -6.97 3.04
CA VAL A 75 -4.83 -7.79 4.27
C VAL A 75 -4.55 -9.25 3.92
N LEU A 76 -5.22 -9.78 2.90
CA LEU A 76 -5.00 -11.14 2.40
C LEU A 76 -3.58 -11.32 1.85
N ALA A 77 -3.06 -10.35 1.10
CA ALA A 77 -1.69 -10.38 0.60
C ALA A 77 -0.66 -10.40 1.74
N LEU A 78 -0.85 -9.58 2.78
CA LEU A 78 0.03 -9.54 3.94
C LEU A 78 0.07 -10.87 4.69
N PHE A 79 -1.11 -11.47 4.94
CA PHE A 79 -1.19 -12.75 5.62
C PHE A 79 -0.54 -13.88 4.82
N ASN A 80 -0.79 -13.92 3.50
CA ASN A 80 -0.16 -14.86 2.57
C ASN A 80 1.36 -14.72 2.46
N GLU A 81 1.93 -13.56 2.77
CA GLU A 81 3.39 -13.35 2.83
C GLU A 81 4.00 -13.74 4.17
N SER A 82 3.23 -13.65 5.25
CA SER A 82 3.64 -14.04 6.60
C SER A 82 3.40 -15.51 6.94
N ASP A 83 2.96 -16.32 5.95
CA ASP A 83 2.49 -17.71 6.13
C ASP A 83 1.40 -17.84 7.24
N LEU A 84 0.67 -16.75 7.49
CA LEU A 84 -0.46 -16.72 8.41
C LEU A 84 -1.73 -17.02 7.61
N PHE A 85 -2.46 -18.06 8.00
CA PHE A 85 -3.73 -18.42 7.38
C PHE A 85 -4.86 -18.19 8.40
N LEU A 86 -5.62 -17.12 8.21
CA LEU A 86 -6.85 -16.86 8.95
C LEU A 86 -8.04 -17.33 8.12
N SER A 87 -9.16 -17.64 8.77
CA SER A 87 -10.41 -17.91 8.05
C SER A 87 -10.95 -16.64 7.40
N ASP A 88 -11.65 -16.79 6.29
CA ASP A 88 -12.25 -15.68 5.56
C ASP A 88 -13.14 -14.82 6.47
N ASP A 89 -13.95 -15.44 7.34
CA ASP A 89 -14.79 -14.72 8.32
C ASP A 89 -14.00 -13.79 9.25
N ILE A 90 -12.79 -14.21 9.66
CA ILE A 90 -11.93 -13.39 10.55
C ILE A 90 -11.34 -12.22 9.76
N VAL A 91 -10.92 -12.47 8.52
CA VAL A 91 -10.41 -11.43 7.63
C VAL A 91 -11.50 -10.40 7.34
N GLU A 92 -12.70 -10.84 6.99
CA GLU A 92 -13.86 -9.95 6.77
C GLU A 92 -14.17 -9.12 8.00
N THR A 93 -14.27 -9.75 9.18
CA THR A 93 -14.50 -9.01 10.43
C THR A 93 -13.40 -7.97 10.71
N MET A 94 -12.14 -8.27 10.39
CA MET A 94 -11.03 -7.34 10.57
C MET A 94 -11.11 -6.17 9.58
N VAL A 95 -11.36 -6.47 8.30
CA VAL A 95 -11.52 -5.47 7.24
C VAL A 95 -12.69 -4.56 7.57
N ASP A 96 -13.88 -5.09 7.86
CA ASP A 96 -15.09 -4.32 8.16
C ASP A 96 -14.88 -3.36 9.34
N LYS A 97 -14.25 -3.85 10.43
CA LYS A 97 -13.96 -3.01 11.60
C LYS A 97 -12.93 -1.93 11.30
N THR A 98 -11.91 -2.26 10.50
CA THR A 98 -10.87 -1.29 10.12
C THR A 98 -11.44 -0.24 9.19
N PHE A 99 -12.25 -0.65 8.22
CA PHE A 99 -12.89 0.23 7.26
C PHE A 99 -13.85 1.18 7.96
N ALA A 100 -14.74 0.68 8.83
CA ALA A 100 -15.66 1.51 9.61
C ALA A 100 -14.96 2.49 10.57
N GLN A 101 -13.69 2.26 10.92
CA GLN A 101 -12.89 3.22 11.71
C GLN A 101 -12.23 4.29 10.85
N ALA A 102 -11.94 3.98 9.59
CA ALA A 102 -11.25 4.86 8.67
C ALA A 102 -12.21 5.71 7.83
N ASP A 103 -13.34 5.15 7.38
CA ASP A 103 -14.40 5.83 6.63
C ASP A 103 -15.24 6.69 7.59
N LEU A 104 -14.80 7.94 7.79
CA LEU A 104 -15.44 8.89 8.71
C LEU A 104 -16.68 9.53 8.10
N LYS A 105 -16.76 9.56 6.76
CA LYS A 105 -17.88 10.13 6.00
C LYS A 105 -19.00 9.12 5.76
N GLU A 106 -18.74 7.84 5.98
CA GLU A 106 -19.66 6.72 5.71
C GLU A 106 -20.10 6.67 4.24
N ASP A 107 -19.19 7.00 3.31
CA ASP A 107 -19.47 6.97 1.86
C ASP A 107 -19.01 5.68 1.18
N GLY A 108 -18.44 4.74 1.95
CA GLY A 108 -17.95 3.46 1.47
C GLY A 108 -16.58 3.54 0.79
N MET A 109 -15.88 4.68 0.91
CA MET A 109 -14.57 4.93 0.35
C MET A 109 -13.68 5.62 1.39
N ILE A 110 -12.37 5.37 1.36
CA ILE A 110 -11.43 6.10 2.23
C ILE A 110 -10.66 7.08 1.37
N ASP A 111 -10.79 8.37 1.65
CA ASP A 111 -10.01 9.41 0.99
C ASP A 111 -8.69 9.72 1.72
N LEU A 112 -7.90 10.65 1.15
CA LEU A 112 -6.60 11.00 1.69
C LEU A 112 -6.67 11.65 3.09
N ASP A 113 -7.71 12.45 3.36
CA ASP A 113 -7.88 13.12 4.64
C ASP A 113 -8.31 12.13 5.72
N GLU A 114 -9.17 11.18 5.38
CA GLU A 114 -9.58 10.07 6.23
C GLU A 114 -8.41 9.13 6.55
N LEU A 115 -7.62 8.73 5.54
CA LEU A 115 -6.40 7.94 5.77
C LEU A 115 -5.42 8.68 6.69
N LYS A 116 -5.27 9.99 6.49
CA LYS A 116 -4.40 10.83 7.33
C LYS A 116 -4.88 10.83 8.79
N GLU A 117 -6.18 10.93 9.02
CA GLU A 117 -6.73 10.89 10.37
C GLU A 117 -6.58 9.50 11.00
N PHE A 118 -6.80 8.45 10.20
CA PHE A 118 -6.61 7.07 10.62
C PHE A 118 -5.16 6.76 11.01
N ILE A 119 -4.19 7.27 10.25
CA ILE A 119 -2.74 7.13 10.55
C ILE A 119 -2.37 7.78 11.89
N LYS A 120 -3.01 8.90 12.27
CA LYS A 120 -2.78 9.51 13.59
C LYS A 120 -3.22 8.59 14.72
N GLN A 121 -4.29 7.84 14.52
CA GLN A 121 -4.78 6.85 15.50
C GLN A 121 -3.95 5.56 15.47
N CYS A 122 -3.40 5.20 14.30
CA CYS A 122 -2.60 4.00 14.07
C CYS A 122 -1.23 4.31 13.43
N PRO A 123 -0.27 4.93 14.16
CA PRO A 123 1.02 5.35 13.57
C PRO A 123 1.87 4.19 13.01
N PHE A 124 1.60 2.95 13.42
CA PHE A 124 2.33 1.77 12.95
C PHE A 124 2.14 1.51 11.44
N LEU A 125 1.07 2.01 10.81
CA LEU A 125 0.85 1.90 9.37
C LEU A 125 1.98 2.56 8.57
N MET A 126 2.59 3.60 9.13
CA MET A 126 3.68 4.33 8.50
C MET A 126 5.06 3.73 8.75
N ARG A 127 5.16 2.62 9.50
CA ARG A 127 6.45 2.00 9.85
C ARG A 127 7.25 1.60 8.60
N ASN A 128 6.58 1.09 7.57
CA ASN A 128 7.22 0.65 6.33
C ASN A 128 7.49 1.82 5.35
N MET A 129 7.05 3.03 5.69
CA MET A 129 7.28 4.26 4.90
C MET A 129 8.57 5.00 5.31
N THR A 130 9.41 4.37 6.12
CA THR A 130 10.72 4.91 6.52
C THR A 130 11.77 3.82 6.47
N LEU A 131 12.88 4.08 5.77
CA LEU A 131 14.05 3.21 5.71
C LEU A 131 15.17 3.86 6.53
N PRO A 132 15.47 3.34 7.75
CA PRO A 132 16.46 3.96 8.64
C PRO A 132 17.87 4.03 8.07
N CYS A 133 18.20 3.18 7.09
CA CYS A 133 19.51 3.13 6.43
C CYS A 133 19.77 4.26 5.43
N LEU A 134 18.77 5.11 5.14
CA LEU A 134 18.91 6.27 4.24
C LEU A 134 19.43 7.53 4.95
N LYS A 135 19.76 7.42 6.24
CA LYS A 135 20.24 8.51 7.08
C LYS A 135 21.73 8.80 6.91
#